data_AF-A0A382A333-F1
#
_entry.id   AF-A0A382A333-F1
#
_cell.length_a   1.000
_cell.length_b   1.000
_cell.length_c   1.000
_cell.angle_alpha   90.00
_cell.angle_beta   90.00
_cell.angle_gamma   90.00
#
_symmetry.space_group_name_H-M   'P 1'
#
loop_
_entity.id
_entity.type
_entity.pdbx_description
1 polymer ?
#
loop_
_entity_poly.entity_id
_entity_poly.type
_entity_poly.pdbx_seq_one_letter_code
_entity_poly.pdbx_strand_id
1 'polypeptide(L)'
;MKLSDLKIKTPAELLELAQSLGIENISRAKKQTLIFAILKHKADNDEEVLGDGVLDILQEGYGFLRSSNDSYVSGPDDIYVSPNQIRRFNLSTGDVVTGKIRAPKKGEKYFALIKVSEVNEDKPENIRNRIPFSSLIPLHPNERLNLELGNGGTEDITARVIDLVSP
;
A
#
# COMPACT_ATOMS: atom_id res chain seq x y z
N MET A 1 -1.81 13.57 -3.86
CA MET A 1 -0.62 13.29 -3.02
C MET A 1 -0.83 11.97 -2.30
N LYS A 2 0.18 11.08 -2.25
CA LYS A 2 0.01 9.70 -1.76
C LYS A 2 0.50 9.53 -0.32
N LEU A 3 -0.21 8.72 0.49
CA LEU A 3 0.13 8.42 1.88
C LEU A 3 1.50 7.73 2.00
N SER A 4 1.81 6.78 1.11
CA SER A 4 3.11 6.10 1.03
C SER A 4 4.28 7.08 0.92
N ASP A 5 4.13 8.13 0.11
CA ASP A 5 5.20 9.08 -0.18
C ASP A 5 5.55 9.90 1.06
N LEU A 6 4.55 10.20 1.89
CA LEU A 6 4.75 10.85 3.19
C LEU A 6 5.43 9.95 4.20
N LYS A 7 5.18 8.64 4.15
CA LYS A 7 5.82 7.68 5.05
C LYS A 7 7.31 7.53 4.78
N ILE A 8 7.78 7.74 3.55
CA ILE A 8 9.20 7.63 3.20
C ILE A 8 9.99 8.86 3.65
N LYS A 9 9.35 10.03 3.72
CA LYS A 9 9.99 11.29 4.12
C LYS A 9 10.58 11.26 5.52
N THR A 10 11.66 12.01 5.72
CA THR A 10 12.27 12.19 7.04
C THR A 10 11.39 13.07 7.94
N PRO A 11 11.51 12.98 9.28
CA PRO A 11 10.78 13.87 10.18
C PRO A 11 11.03 15.35 9.92
N ALA A 12 12.24 15.72 9.50
CA ALA A 12 12.60 17.11 9.16
C ALA A 12 11.84 17.60 7.92
N GLU A 13 11.83 16.81 6.84
CA GLU A 13 11.07 17.14 5.62
C GLU A 13 9.56 17.26 5.88
N LEU A 14 9.02 16.41 6.77
CA LEU A 14 7.61 16.48 7.16
C LEU A 14 7.32 17.73 7.99
N LEU A 15 8.24 18.16 8.86
CA LEU A 15 8.10 19.41 9.60
C LEU A 15 8.13 20.63 8.67
N GLU A 16 9.07 20.69 7.73
CA GLU A 16 9.13 21.75 6.72
C GLU A 16 7.87 21.80 5.86
N LEU A 17 7.38 20.63 5.42
CA LEU A 17 6.14 20.55 4.67
C LEU A 17 4.94 21.02 5.50
N ALA A 18 4.86 20.66 6.78
CA ALA A 18 3.76 21.07 7.63
C ALA A 18 3.81 22.57 7.95
N GLN A 19 5.00 23.14 8.15
CA GLN A 19 5.20 24.59 8.32
C GLN A 19 4.84 25.37 7.06
N SER A 20 5.18 24.88 5.87
CA SER A 20 4.81 25.54 4.61
C SER A 20 3.31 25.51 4.33
N LEU A 21 2.59 24.52 4.91
CA LEU A 21 1.13 24.46 4.91
C LEU A 21 0.48 25.30 6.03
N GLY A 22 1.27 26.00 6.85
CA GLY A 22 0.75 26.83 7.95
C GLY A 22 0.22 26.05 9.16
N ILE A 23 0.63 24.79 9.32
CA ILE A 23 0.20 23.97 10.45
C ILE A 23 1.09 24.28 11.67
N GLU A 24 0.49 24.75 12.75
CA GLU A 24 1.21 25.19 13.96
C GLU A 24 1.34 24.10 15.04
N ASN A 25 2.22 24.31 16.02
CA ASN A 25 2.39 23.47 17.23
C ASN A 25 2.86 22.02 16.99
N ILE A 26 3.60 21.75 15.92
CA ILE A 26 4.00 20.39 15.53
C ILE A 26 5.47 20.06 15.76
N SER A 27 6.28 20.99 16.30
CA SER A 27 7.75 20.85 16.42
C SER A 27 8.22 19.66 17.26
N ARG A 28 7.38 19.11 18.14
CA ARG A 28 7.67 17.91 18.98
C ARG A 28 6.76 16.73 18.66
N ALA A 29 5.98 16.81 17.60
CA ALA A 29 5.04 15.76 17.25
C ALA A 29 5.76 14.54 16.67
N LYS A 30 5.17 13.37 16.88
CA LYS A 30 5.65 12.14 16.25
C LYS A 30 5.39 12.20 14.74
N LYS A 31 6.18 11.45 13.97
CA LYS A 31 6.04 11.31 12.50
C LYS A 31 4.59 11.03 12.06
N GLN A 32 3.92 10.10 12.73
CA GLN A 32 2.52 9.77 12.46
C GLN A 32 1.57 10.96 12.64
N THR A 33 1.76 11.75 13.70
CA THR A 33 0.96 12.95 13.97
C THR A 33 1.20 14.03 12.90
N LEU A 34 2.44 14.18 12.42
CA LEU A 34 2.77 15.08 11.32
C LEU A 34 2.06 14.67 10.03
N ILE A 35 2.17 13.39 9.65
CA ILE A 35 1.50 12.84 8.46
C ILE A 35 -0.01 13.06 8.55
N PHE A 36 -0.60 12.74 9.70
CA PHE A 36 -2.03 12.93 9.93
C PHE A 36 -2.44 14.40 9.77
N ALA A 37 -1.70 15.33 10.37
CA ALA A 37 -1.99 16.76 10.29
C ALA A 37 -1.89 17.29 8.85
N ILE A 38 -0.83 16.91 8.11
CA ILE A 38 -0.65 17.29 6.70
C ILE A 38 -1.80 16.78 5.84
N LEU A 39 -2.15 15.50 5.99
CA LEU A 39 -3.21 14.90 5.19
C LEU A 39 -4.58 15.44 5.53
N LYS A 40 -4.83 15.71 6.81
CA LYS A 40 -6.06 16.36 7.25
C LYS A 40 -6.18 17.76 6.66
N HIS A 41 -5.12 18.57 6.76
CA HIS A 41 -5.12 19.92 6.18
C HIS A 41 -5.39 19.89 4.67
N LYS A 42 -4.78 18.98 3.93
CA LYS A 42 -5.01 18.82 2.49
C LYS A 42 -6.44 18.36 2.18
N ALA A 43 -6.94 17.36 2.92
CA ALA A 43 -8.30 16.87 2.75
C ALA A 43 -9.35 17.95 3.07
N ASP A 44 -9.11 18.80 4.08
CA ASP A 44 -9.99 19.90 4.46
C ASP A 44 -9.99 21.03 3.40
N ASN A 45 -8.95 21.13 2.57
CA ASN A 45 -8.84 22.05 1.43
C ASN A 45 -9.28 21.41 0.09
N ASP A 46 -10.06 20.32 0.13
CA ASP A 46 -10.53 19.57 -1.04
C ASP A 46 -9.43 19.04 -1.97
N GLU A 47 -8.18 18.98 -1.51
CA GLU A 47 -7.10 18.36 -2.28
C GLU A 47 -7.23 16.85 -2.30
N GLU A 48 -6.91 16.24 -3.44
CA GLU A 48 -6.95 14.79 -3.57
C GLU A 48 -5.79 14.11 -2.84
N VAL A 49 -6.16 13.38 -1.78
CA VAL A 49 -5.27 12.49 -1.05
C VAL A 49 -5.51 11.06 -1.50
N LEU A 50 -4.43 10.39 -1.93
CA LEU A 50 -4.41 8.99 -2.29
C LEU A 50 -3.81 8.18 -1.15
N GLY A 51 -4.37 7.01 -0.91
CA GLY A 51 -3.83 5.99 -0.02
C GLY A 51 -3.69 4.67 -0.75
N ASP A 52 -2.74 3.87 -0.29
CA ASP A 52 -2.44 2.57 -0.84
C ASP A 52 -2.00 1.60 0.25
N GLY A 53 -2.15 0.32 -0.04
CA GLY A 53 -1.66 -0.76 0.79
C GLY A 53 -2.24 -2.11 0.39
N VAL A 54 -1.81 -3.15 1.09
CA VAL A 54 -2.31 -4.51 0.90
C VAL A 54 -3.54 -4.71 1.76
N LEU A 55 -4.65 -5.13 1.15
CA LEU A 55 -5.91 -5.36 1.83
C LEU A 55 -5.84 -6.57 2.76
N ASP A 56 -6.23 -6.36 4.01
CA ASP A 56 -6.44 -7.40 5.01
C ASP A 56 -7.91 -7.35 5.48
N ILE A 57 -8.69 -8.38 5.13
CA ILE A 57 -10.12 -8.48 5.46
C ILE A 57 -10.27 -9.25 6.77
N LEU A 58 -10.96 -8.63 7.73
CA LEU A 58 -11.26 -9.23 9.04
C LEU A 58 -12.56 -10.06 9.01
N GLN A 59 -12.80 -10.84 10.06
CA GLN A 59 -13.93 -11.77 10.14
C GLN A 59 -15.29 -11.08 10.00
N GLU A 60 -15.39 -9.83 10.42
CA GLU A 60 -16.58 -9.00 10.35
C GLU A 60 -16.84 -8.44 8.93
N GLY A 61 -15.96 -8.73 7.96
CA GLY A 61 -16.13 -8.44 6.54
C GLY A 61 -15.72 -7.03 6.11
N TYR A 62 -15.24 -6.19 7.03
CA TYR A 62 -14.50 -4.97 6.69
C TYR A 62 -13.00 -5.27 6.65
N GLY A 63 -12.20 -4.35 6.11
CA GLY A 63 -10.75 -4.56 6.03
C GLY A 63 -9.94 -3.30 6.23
N PHE A 64 -8.63 -3.48 6.25
CA PHE A 64 -7.64 -2.41 6.32
C PHE A 64 -6.59 -2.56 5.22
N LEU A 65 -6.17 -1.45 4.63
CA LEU A 65 -4.97 -1.44 3.78
C LEU A 65 -3.75 -1.30 4.69
N ARG A 66 -2.93 -2.35 4.70
CA ARG A 66 -1.69 -2.44 5.48
C ARG A 66 -0.52 -1.90 4.68
N SER A 67 0.39 -1.24 5.38
CA SER A 67 1.59 -0.62 4.81
C SER A 67 2.76 -1.59 4.77
N SER A 68 3.46 -1.65 3.62
CA SER A 68 4.71 -2.42 3.47
C SER A 68 5.83 -1.87 4.35
N ASN A 69 5.87 -0.56 4.58
CA ASN A 69 6.87 0.09 5.46
C ASN A 69 6.76 -0.36 6.92
N ASP A 70 5.59 -0.86 7.32
CA ASP A 70 5.29 -1.32 8.67
C ASP A 70 5.21 -2.86 8.72
N SER A 71 5.77 -3.54 7.72
CA SER A 71 5.76 -5.01 7.59
C SER A 71 4.35 -5.62 7.62
N TYR A 72 3.36 -4.88 7.10
CA TYR A 72 1.95 -5.25 7.08
C TYR A 72 1.31 -5.45 8.47
N VAL A 73 1.94 -4.93 9.52
CA VAL A 73 1.42 -4.97 10.89
C VAL A 73 0.31 -3.94 11.04
N SER A 74 -0.63 -4.21 11.95
CA SER A 74 -1.70 -3.25 12.28
C SER A 74 -1.14 -1.93 12.79
N GLY A 75 -1.47 -0.85 12.08
CA GLY A 75 -1.01 0.51 12.35
C GLY A 75 -2.16 1.48 12.61
N PRO A 76 -1.90 2.59 13.32
CA PRO A 76 -2.89 3.65 13.53
C PRO A 76 -3.19 4.44 12.24
N ASP A 77 -2.35 4.32 11.22
CA ASP A 77 -2.46 4.98 9.93
C ASP A 77 -2.96 4.05 8.82
N ASP A 78 -3.45 2.86 9.19
CA ASP A 78 -4.13 1.96 8.27
C ASP A 78 -5.39 2.59 7.69
N ILE A 79 -5.70 2.22 6.46
CA ILE A 79 -6.85 2.76 5.73
C ILE A 79 -8.01 1.78 5.84
N TYR A 80 -9.09 2.20 6.48
CA TYR A 80 -10.33 1.45 6.55
C TYR A 80 -10.97 1.27 5.18
N VAL A 81 -11.40 0.04 4.90
CA VAL A 81 -12.14 -0.35 3.70
C VAL A 81 -13.47 -0.96 4.14
N SER A 82 -14.57 -0.40 3.62
CA SER A 82 -15.91 -0.86 3.99
C SER A 82 -16.27 -2.21 3.34
N PRO A 83 -17.15 -3.02 3.98
CA PRO A 83 -17.65 -4.26 3.39
C PRO A 83 -18.30 -4.05 2.02
N ASN A 84 -18.97 -2.90 1.82
CA ASN A 84 -19.60 -2.56 0.54
C ASN A 84 -18.58 -2.37 -0.57
N GLN A 85 -17.43 -1.75 -0.30
CA GLN A 85 -16.35 -1.60 -1.28
C GLN A 85 -15.73 -2.96 -1.62
N ILE A 86 -15.45 -3.78 -0.60
CA ILE A 86 -14.92 -5.15 -0.76
C ILE A 86 -15.83 -5.96 -1.69
N ARG A 87 -17.14 -5.97 -1.42
CA ARG A 87 -18.12 -6.70 -2.24
C ARG A 87 -18.27 -6.11 -3.64
N ARG A 88 -18.30 -4.78 -3.79
CA ARG A 88 -18.51 -4.10 -5.08
C ARG A 88 -17.39 -4.37 -6.09
N PHE A 89 -16.15 -4.47 -5.62
CA PHE A 89 -14.96 -4.68 -6.44
C PHE A 89 -14.43 -6.12 -6.37
N ASN A 90 -15.14 -7.02 -5.67
CA ASN A 90 -14.74 -8.42 -5.48
C ASN A 90 -13.31 -8.55 -4.92
N LEU A 91 -12.98 -7.69 -3.95
CA LEU A 91 -11.65 -7.64 -3.34
C LEU A 91 -11.45 -8.85 -2.43
N SER A 92 -10.19 -9.26 -2.27
CA SER A 92 -9.78 -10.36 -1.40
C SER A 92 -8.55 -9.95 -0.60
N THR A 93 -8.34 -10.59 0.56
CA THR A 93 -7.12 -10.40 1.34
C THR A 93 -5.89 -10.67 0.45
N GLY A 94 -4.93 -9.75 0.46
CA GLY A 94 -3.75 -9.78 -0.40
C GLY A 94 -3.83 -8.85 -1.62
N ASP A 95 -5.00 -8.30 -1.95
CA ASP A 95 -5.11 -7.32 -3.03
C ASP A 95 -4.39 -6.02 -2.67
N VAL A 96 -3.49 -5.56 -3.53
CA VAL A 96 -2.90 -4.21 -3.45
C VAL A 96 -3.96 -3.23 -3.94
N VAL A 97 -4.39 -2.31 -3.10
CA VAL A 97 -5.43 -1.33 -3.45
C VAL A 97 -4.85 0.07 -3.39
N THR A 98 -5.07 0.87 -4.43
CA THR A 98 -4.78 2.30 -4.45
C THR A 98 -6.07 3.07 -4.66
N GLY A 99 -6.28 4.16 -3.92
CA GLY A 99 -7.47 4.97 -4.12
C GLY A 99 -7.53 6.26 -3.30
N LYS A 100 -8.55 7.06 -3.57
CA LYS A 100 -8.80 8.31 -2.84
C LYS A 100 -9.23 7.99 -1.41
N ILE A 101 -8.56 8.60 -0.43
CA ILE A 101 -8.86 8.47 0.99
C ILE A 101 -9.37 9.79 1.58
N ARG A 102 -10.04 9.69 2.73
CA ARG A 102 -10.39 10.83 3.58
C ARG A 102 -9.89 10.65 4.99
N ALA A 103 -9.65 11.77 5.66
CA ALA A 103 -9.42 11.81 7.09
C ALA A 103 -10.63 11.26 7.89
N PRO A 104 -10.39 10.70 9.08
CA PRO A 104 -11.46 10.25 9.97
C PRO A 104 -12.36 11.43 10.38
N LYS A 105 -13.68 11.18 10.40
CA LYS A 105 -14.68 12.08 10.98
C LYS A 105 -14.68 11.98 12.50
N LYS A 106 -15.45 12.84 13.17
CA LYS A 106 -15.62 12.82 14.62
C LYS A 106 -16.11 11.42 15.07
N GLY A 107 -15.30 10.74 15.87
CA GLY A 107 -15.57 9.38 16.36
C GLY A 107 -14.91 8.24 15.56
N GLU A 108 -14.33 8.55 14.38
CA GLU A 108 -13.52 7.59 13.61
C GLU A 108 -12.04 7.71 14.00
N LYS A 109 -11.30 6.59 13.93
CA LYS A 109 -9.86 6.54 14.25
C LYS A 109 -8.95 6.48 13.03
N TYR A 110 -9.44 5.93 11.93
CA TYR A 110 -8.64 5.57 10.76
C TYR A 110 -9.00 6.43 9.54
N PHE A 111 -8.07 6.56 8.60
CA PHE A 111 -8.41 7.04 7.27
C PHE A 111 -9.40 6.07 6.62
N ALA A 112 -10.30 6.57 5.79
CA ALA A 112 -11.27 5.73 5.09
C ALA A 112 -11.12 5.86 3.58
N LEU A 113 -11.18 4.73 2.88
CA LEU A 113 -11.21 4.71 1.43
C LEU A 113 -12.53 5.29 0.92
N ILE A 114 -12.48 6.28 0.03
CA ILE A 114 -13.66 6.82 -0.65
C ILE A 114 -13.89 6.09 -1.96
N LYS A 115 -12.85 6.03 -2.79
CA LYS A 115 -12.91 5.53 -4.17
C LYS A 115 -11.68 4.70 -4.46
N VAL A 116 -11.89 3.48 -4.94
CA VAL A 116 -10.84 2.63 -5.49
C VAL A 116 -10.43 3.18 -6.86
N SER A 117 -9.15 3.42 -7.06
CA SER A 117 -8.58 3.85 -8.35
C SER A 117 -7.95 2.68 -9.09
N GLU A 118 -7.19 1.85 -8.40
CA GLU A 118 -6.46 0.70 -8.94
C GLU A 118 -6.50 -0.45 -7.94
N VAL A 119 -6.44 -1.68 -8.47
CA VAL A 119 -6.26 -2.90 -7.68
C VAL A 119 -5.21 -3.75 -8.40
N ASN A 120 -4.18 -4.21 -7.69
CA ASN A 120 -3.02 -4.94 -8.24
C ASN A 120 -2.42 -4.27 -9.49
N GLU A 121 -2.24 -2.94 -9.44
CA GLU A 121 -1.68 -2.11 -10.53
C GLU A 121 -2.54 -2.09 -11.81
N ASP A 122 -3.78 -2.57 -11.76
CA ASP A 122 -4.72 -2.58 -12.87
C ASP A 122 -6.05 -1.90 -12.50
N LYS A 123 -6.86 -1.63 -13.53
CA LYS A 123 -8.18 -1.03 -13.37
C LYS A 123 -9.11 -1.97 -12.59
N PRO A 124 -9.92 -1.44 -11.64
CA PRO A 124 -10.81 -2.27 -10.82
C PRO A 124 -11.83 -3.07 -11.65
N GLU A 125 -12.15 -2.63 -12.86
CA GLU A 125 -13.05 -3.33 -13.78
C GLU A 125 -12.48 -4.67 -14.27
N ASN A 126 -11.16 -4.76 -14.45
CA ASN A 126 -10.49 -5.94 -15.01
C ASN A 126 -10.45 -7.11 -14.03
N ILE A 127 -10.46 -6.82 -12.73
CA ILE A 127 -10.32 -7.83 -11.67
C ILE A 127 -11.58 -8.63 -11.41
N ARG A 128 -12.75 -8.15 -11.84
CA ARG A 128 -14.03 -8.84 -11.61
C ARG A 128 -14.07 -10.25 -12.21
N ASN A 129 -13.35 -10.47 -13.30
CA ASN A 129 -13.33 -11.73 -14.03
C ASN A 129 -12.08 -12.58 -13.73
N ARG A 130 -11.33 -12.27 -12.67
CA ARG A 130 -10.12 -13.04 -12.34
C ARG A 130 -10.47 -14.49 -11.99
N ILE A 131 -9.63 -15.39 -12.46
CA ILE A 131 -9.68 -16.80 -12.07
C ILE A 131 -9.05 -16.91 -10.68
N PRO A 132 -9.70 -17.53 -9.69
CA PRO A 132 -9.10 -17.77 -8.38
C PRO A 132 -7.81 -18.59 -8.53
N PHE A 133 -6.78 -18.26 -7.74
CA PHE A 133 -5.50 -18.98 -7.77
C PHE A 133 -5.66 -20.49 -7.60
N SER A 134 -6.59 -20.93 -6.75
CA SER A 134 -6.91 -22.34 -6.51
C SER A 134 -7.51 -23.08 -7.71
N SER A 135 -7.98 -22.36 -8.73
CA SER A 135 -8.53 -22.91 -9.97
C SER A 135 -7.50 -22.97 -11.09
N LEU A 136 -6.27 -22.48 -10.87
CA LEU A 136 -5.19 -22.59 -11.85
C LEU A 136 -4.69 -24.04 -11.92
N ILE A 137 -4.33 -24.47 -13.13
CA ILE A 137 -3.79 -25.82 -13.36
C ILE A 137 -2.31 -25.80 -12.98
N PRO A 138 -1.86 -26.63 -12.02
CA PRO A 138 -0.45 -26.71 -11.68
C PRO A 138 0.32 -27.37 -12.83
N LEU A 139 1.43 -26.75 -13.21
CA LEU A 139 2.35 -27.25 -14.23
C LEU A 139 3.77 -27.28 -13.66
N HIS A 140 4.63 -28.10 -14.27
CA HIS A 140 6.08 -27.94 -14.05
C HIS A 140 6.54 -26.58 -14.61
N PRO A 141 7.59 -25.97 -14.05
CA PRO A 141 8.21 -24.79 -14.63
C PRO A 141 8.54 -25.03 -16.11
N ASN A 142 8.04 -24.16 -16.97
CA ASN A 142 8.22 -24.23 -18.43
C ASN A 142 9.10 -23.10 -18.98
N GLU A 143 9.47 -22.15 -18.13
CA GLU A 143 10.38 -21.06 -18.41
C GLU A 143 11.52 -21.11 -17.40
N ARG A 144 12.76 -21.00 -17.89
CA ARG A 144 13.95 -20.98 -17.06
C ARG A 144 14.22 -19.56 -16.58
N LEU A 145 14.41 -19.39 -15.28
CA LEU A 145 14.90 -18.14 -14.70
C LEU A 145 16.42 -18.21 -14.64
N ASN A 146 17.11 -17.56 -15.58
CA ASN A 146 18.57 -17.49 -15.54
C ASN A 146 19.01 -16.57 -14.40
N LEU A 147 19.76 -17.11 -13.44
CA LEU A 147 20.25 -16.35 -12.29
C LEU A 147 21.61 -15.69 -12.58
N GLU A 148 22.42 -16.24 -13.49
CA GLU A 148 23.70 -15.67 -13.93
C GLU A 148 23.52 -14.24 -14.45
N LEU A 149 24.26 -13.31 -13.85
CA LEU A 149 24.26 -11.89 -14.24
C LEU A 149 25.21 -11.63 -15.41
N GLY A 150 26.26 -12.43 -15.56
CA GLY A 150 27.23 -12.33 -16.66
C GLY A 150 28.20 -11.15 -16.52
N ASN A 151 28.31 -10.57 -15.32
CA ASN A 151 29.16 -9.41 -15.05
C ASN A 151 30.63 -9.77 -14.73
N GLY A 152 30.94 -11.07 -14.57
CA GLY A 152 32.28 -11.57 -14.24
C GLY A 152 32.71 -11.33 -12.79
N GLY A 153 31.82 -10.82 -11.94
CA GLY A 153 32.07 -10.60 -10.52
C GLY A 153 32.12 -11.90 -9.72
N THR A 154 32.79 -11.86 -8.57
CA THR A 154 32.88 -13.03 -7.67
C THR A 154 31.54 -13.32 -6.98
N GLU A 155 30.67 -12.32 -6.85
CA GLU A 155 29.31 -12.45 -6.36
C GLU A 155 28.42 -13.32 -7.27
N ASP A 156 28.67 -13.31 -8.58
CA ASP A 156 27.90 -14.06 -9.58
C ASP A 156 28.23 -15.57 -9.58
N ILE A 157 29.32 -15.98 -8.91
CA ILE A 157 29.70 -17.39 -8.81
C ILE A 157 28.56 -18.22 -8.18
N THR A 158 27.85 -17.68 -7.19
CA THR A 158 26.74 -18.37 -6.53
C THR A 158 25.59 -18.65 -7.50
N ALA A 159 25.16 -17.63 -8.24
CA ALA A 159 24.06 -17.74 -9.19
C ALA A 159 24.40 -18.73 -10.32
N ARG A 160 25.63 -18.65 -10.84
CA ARG A 160 26.15 -19.57 -11.86
C ARG A 160 26.19 -21.02 -11.41
N VAL A 161 26.55 -21.28 -10.15
CA VAL A 161 26.52 -22.64 -9.59
C VAL A 161 25.06 -23.15 -9.51
N ILE A 162 24.11 -22.32 -9.09
CA ILE A 162 22.68 -22.72 -9.05
C ILE A 162 22.19 -23.05 -10.46
N ASP A 163 22.47 -22.19 -11.44
CA ASP A 163 22.07 -22.38 -12.84
C ASP A 163 22.64 -23.67 -13.46
N LEU A 164 23.77 -24.19 -12.97
CA LEU A 164 24.37 -25.43 -13.47
C LEU A 164 23.87 -26.68 -12.72
N VAL A 165 23.58 -26.57 -11.43
CA VAL A 165 23.28 -27.72 -10.56
C VAL A 165 21.78 -27.95 -10.40
N SER A 166 21.00 -26.87 -10.28
CA SER A 166 19.56 -26.89 -10.02
C SER A 166 18.85 -25.74 -10.76
N PRO A 167 18.84 -25.76 -12.10
CA PRO A 167 18.21 -24.72 -12.93
C PRO A 167 16.68 -24.67 -12.83
#